data_AF-A0A2V4DE80-F1
#
_entry.id   AF-A0A2V4DE80-F1
#
_cell.length_a   1.000
_cell.length_b   1.000
_cell.length_c   1.000
_cell.angle_alpha   90.00
_cell.angle_beta   90.00
_cell.angle_gamma   90.00
#
_symmetry.space_group_name_H-M   'P 1'
#
loop_
_entity.id
_entity.type
_entity.pdbx_description
1 polymer ?
#
loop_
_entity_poly.entity_id
_entity_poly.type
_entity_poly.pdbx_seq_one_letter_code
_entity_poly.pdbx_strand_id
1 'polypeptide(L)'
;MPLFASAVSAQDAPHIGVDSSRADRLDLDNDGDRDTIRVVYLINTTSHYAEAAVQVDVEHAGMTLTFWDNLTFNRTSPYFGSTDVQAWGDGTFTVRMKVWDAESNMIVYSEDFGEYELMASLSAPYLRFDLEAAPTIFLGDDCIVERVFLDEIGDLYGATGVISLSGTPWLVPSDLSDIDCSTWPARDYHLEMFYRNTLGFSTSTTKDFTIHTLPPPVFTLNVSGNNDEVGSPCTVAIEPSIGTVMALMAVEWEITDPRGEDLTVPGFSTVDCRLWQVGFSKVRVTVTSPEGQSTRGAFNIVRLPPIGEVSAEVLEAAGPENMWPDRSLGEEYEPTPFFGESILAAQAVVGIIGIGVSILLGLFGGAMWNRRGEEEMAFGDLNAMELEPDADGFPSYVDPTGVYWRQHPDGAVDWFDQVSGQWVPYSEV
;
A
#
# COMPACT_ATOMS: atom_id res chain seq x y z
N MET A 1 2.46 -91.57 -22.49
CA MET A 1 2.15 -90.34 -23.24
C MET A 1 0.66 -90.33 -23.54
N PRO A 2 -0.15 -89.49 -22.89
CA PRO A 2 -1.51 -89.24 -23.32
C PRO A 2 -1.55 -88.05 -24.29
N LEU A 3 -2.42 -88.17 -25.28
CA LEU A 3 -2.77 -87.18 -26.28
C LEU A 3 -3.47 -85.99 -25.62
N PHE A 4 -2.98 -84.77 -25.89
CA PHE A 4 -3.74 -83.55 -25.66
C PHE A 4 -4.84 -83.48 -26.72
N ALA A 5 -6.08 -83.74 -26.31
CA ALA A 5 -7.25 -83.36 -27.07
C ALA A 5 -7.52 -81.88 -26.79
N SER A 6 -7.31 -81.04 -27.80
CA SER A 6 -7.85 -79.68 -27.85
C SER A 6 -9.38 -79.77 -27.86
N ALA A 7 -9.98 -79.51 -26.70
CA ALA A 7 -11.40 -79.24 -26.58
C ALA A 7 -11.68 -77.87 -27.22
N VAL A 8 -12.06 -77.89 -28.49
CA VAL A 8 -12.78 -76.77 -29.10
C VAL A 8 -14.16 -76.81 -28.46
N SER A 9 -14.44 -75.87 -27.55
CA SER A 9 -15.82 -75.61 -27.11
C SER A 9 -16.60 -75.21 -28.35
N ALA A 10 -17.70 -75.92 -28.61
CA ALA A 10 -18.66 -75.53 -29.63
C ALA A 10 -19.08 -74.08 -29.34
N GLN A 11 -18.81 -73.18 -30.28
CA GLN A 11 -19.40 -71.86 -30.33
C GLN A 11 -20.90 -72.09 -30.52
N ASP A 12 -21.70 -71.87 -29.49
CA ASP A 12 -23.15 -71.74 -29.67
C ASP A 12 -23.38 -70.70 -30.77
N ALA A 13 -24.26 -71.03 -31.73
CA ALA A 13 -24.61 -70.09 -32.79
C ALA A 13 -25.05 -68.75 -32.16
N PRO A 14 -24.67 -67.59 -32.73
CA PRO A 14 -25.02 -66.30 -32.15
C PRO A 14 -26.53 -66.21 -31.99
N HIS A 15 -26.98 -66.17 -30.73
CA HIS A 15 -28.39 -66.17 -30.36
C HIS A 15 -28.93 -64.75 -30.11
N ILE A 16 -28.04 -63.75 -30.16
CA ILE A 16 -28.35 -62.32 -30.15
C ILE A 16 -27.99 -61.78 -31.53
N GLY A 17 -28.90 -61.02 -32.14
CA GLY A 17 -28.71 -60.40 -33.45
C GLY A 17 -29.12 -58.94 -33.44
N VAL A 18 -28.54 -58.15 -34.36
CA VAL A 18 -28.93 -56.77 -34.61
C VAL A 18 -29.71 -56.72 -35.92
N ASP A 19 -30.98 -56.35 -35.86
CA ASP A 19 -31.86 -56.25 -37.04
C ASP A 19 -31.66 -54.94 -37.78
N SER A 20 -31.48 -53.85 -37.04
CA SER A 20 -31.21 -52.53 -37.62
C SER A 20 -30.51 -51.63 -36.61
N SER A 21 -29.64 -50.77 -37.11
CA SER A 21 -28.92 -49.77 -36.35
C SER A 21 -28.66 -48.56 -37.24
N ARG A 22 -28.67 -47.36 -36.65
CA ARG A 22 -28.29 -46.12 -37.33
C ARG A 22 -27.93 -45.05 -36.30
N ALA A 23 -27.14 -44.07 -36.74
CA ALA A 23 -26.86 -42.87 -35.98
C ALA A 23 -27.32 -41.63 -36.77
N ASP A 24 -28.19 -40.84 -36.13
CA ASP A 24 -28.83 -39.66 -36.69
C ASP A 24 -28.32 -38.39 -35.99
N ARG A 25 -28.08 -37.31 -36.76
CA ARG A 25 -27.78 -35.98 -36.21
C ARG A 25 -29.06 -35.24 -35.89
N LEU A 26 -29.17 -34.80 -34.65
CA LEU A 26 -30.27 -34.01 -34.12
C LEU A 26 -29.77 -32.60 -33.78
N ASP A 27 -30.73 -31.68 -33.71
CA ASP A 27 -30.60 -30.32 -33.23
C ASP A 27 -31.65 -30.24 -32.11
N LEU A 28 -31.23 -30.42 -30.85
CA LEU A 28 -32.16 -30.57 -29.73
C LEU A 28 -32.59 -29.22 -29.14
N ASP A 29 -31.74 -28.21 -29.19
CA ASP A 29 -32.05 -26.85 -28.72
C ASP A 29 -32.65 -25.95 -29.82
N ASN A 30 -32.70 -26.43 -31.06
CA ASN A 30 -33.31 -25.79 -32.22
C ASN A 30 -32.65 -24.43 -32.52
N ASP A 31 -31.34 -24.33 -32.34
CA ASP A 31 -30.53 -23.17 -32.69
C ASP A 31 -30.11 -23.14 -34.18
N GLY A 32 -30.34 -24.25 -34.89
CA GLY A 32 -30.05 -24.43 -36.30
C GLY A 32 -28.79 -25.25 -36.57
N ASP A 33 -27.99 -25.53 -35.55
CA ASP A 33 -26.80 -26.35 -35.60
C ASP A 33 -27.10 -27.77 -35.10
N ARG A 34 -26.35 -28.76 -35.61
CA ARG A 34 -26.50 -30.15 -35.16
C ARG A 34 -25.63 -30.36 -33.94
N ASP A 35 -26.25 -30.63 -32.81
CA ASP A 35 -25.59 -30.67 -31.51
C ASP A 35 -25.63 -32.05 -30.84
N THR A 36 -26.40 -32.98 -31.39
CA THR A 36 -26.65 -34.26 -30.74
C THR A 36 -26.59 -35.41 -31.74
N ILE A 37 -25.97 -36.52 -31.34
CA ILE A 37 -26.06 -37.79 -32.06
C ILE A 37 -27.01 -38.71 -31.31
N ARG A 38 -28.03 -39.20 -32.02
CA ARG A 38 -28.89 -40.28 -31.54
C ARG A 38 -28.53 -41.57 -32.24
N VAL A 39 -28.00 -42.52 -31.49
CA VAL A 39 -27.79 -43.90 -31.94
C VAL A 39 -29.05 -44.69 -31.60
N VAL A 40 -29.72 -45.25 -32.61
CA VAL A 40 -30.87 -46.14 -32.40
C VAL A 40 -30.56 -47.54 -32.91
N TYR A 41 -31.06 -48.54 -32.19
CA TYR A 41 -30.82 -49.94 -32.51
C TYR A 41 -32.02 -50.81 -32.18
N LEU A 42 -32.16 -51.89 -32.95
CA LEU A 42 -33.15 -52.93 -32.79
C LEU A 42 -32.40 -54.27 -32.67
N ILE A 43 -32.51 -54.88 -31.49
CA ILE A 43 -31.81 -56.12 -31.16
C ILE A 43 -32.85 -57.21 -30.96
N ASN A 44 -32.57 -58.39 -31.51
CA ASN A 44 -33.40 -59.56 -31.35
C ASN A 44 -32.62 -60.71 -30.70
N THR A 45 -33.36 -61.71 -30.24
CA THR A 45 -32.78 -62.95 -29.77
C THR A 45 -33.59 -64.15 -30.24
N THR A 46 -32.89 -65.26 -30.51
CA THR A 46 -33.49 -66.57 -30.75
C THR A 46 -33.62 -67.39 -29.48
N SER A 47 -33.02 -66.95 -28.36
CA SER A 47 -33.12 -67.62 -27.07
C SER A 47 -34.38 -67.19 -26.32
N HIS A 48 -34.89 -68.06 -25.43
CA HIS A 48 -35.97 -67.70 -24.52
C HIS A 48 -35.52 -66.72 -23.42
N TYR A 49 -34.24 -66.78 -23.08
CA TYR A 49 -33.57 -65.93 -22.12
C TYR A 49 -32.17 -65.63 -22.65
N ALA A 50 -31.79 -64.36 -22.65
CA ALA A 50 -30.44 -63.93 -22.99
C ALA A 50 -30.19 -62.57 -22.33
N GLU A 51 -28.96 -62.33 -21.91
CA GLU A 51 -28.51 -61.02 -21.43
C GLU A 51 -27.58 -60.40 -22.47
N ALA A 52 -27.83 -59.15 -22.82
CA ALA A 52 -27.03 -58.41 -23.76
C ALA A 52 -26.68 -57.03 -23.21
N ALA A 53 -25.61 -56.45 -23.72
CA ALA A 53 -25.26 -55.07 -23.42
C ALA A 53 -24.88 -54.34 -24.70
N VAL A 54 -25.46 -53.16 -24.91
CA VAL A 54 -25.08 -52.27 -26.01
C VAL A 54 -24.10 -51.25 -25.49
N GLN A 55 -22.96 -51.17 -26.14
CA GLN A 55 -21.93 -50.19 -25.87
C GLN A 55 -21.89 -49.20 -27.02
N VAL A 56 -22.10 -47.92 -26.74
CA VAL A 56 -21.89 -46.83 -27.69
C VAL A 56 -20.65 -46.06 -27.27
N ASP A 57 -19.62 -46.09 -28.10
CA ASP A 57 -18.38 -45.33 -27.92
C ASP A 57 -18.43 -44.10 -28.83
N VAL A 58 -18.29 -42.90 -28.26
CA VAL A 58 -18.21 -41.63 -28.98
C VAL A 58 -16.87 -40.97 -28.71
N GLU A 59 -16.12 -40.67 -29.76
CA GLU A 59 -14.79 -40.08 -29.70
C GLU A 59 -14.77 -38.67 -30.31
N HIS A 60 -14.23 -37.70 -29.57
CA HIS A 60 -13.99 -36.35 -30.06
C HIS A 60 -12.78 -35.73 -29.36
N ALA A 61 -11.91 -35.05 -30.12
CA ALA A 61 -10.72 -34.35 -29.62
C ALA A 61 -9.80 -35.20 -28.71
N GLY A 62 -9.70 -36.51 -28.96
CA GLY A 62 -8.90 -37.45 -28.17
C GLY A 62 -9.55 -37.93 -26.86
N MET A 63 -10.80 -37.54 -26.61
CA MET A 63 -11.64 -38.02 -25.52
C MET A 63 -12.63 -39.06 -26.05
N THR A 64 -12.84 -40.15 -25.31
CA THR A 64 -13.85 -41.17 -25.63
C THR A 64 -14.82 -41.31 -24.47
N LEU A 65 -16.10 -41.08 -24.74
CA LEU A 65 -17.20 -41.38 -23.81
C LEU A 65 -17.84 -42.71 -24.22
N THR A 66 -18.11 -43.55 -23.23
CA THR A 66 -18.74 -44.85 -23.44
C THR A 66 -20.07 -44.91 -22.69
N PHE A 67 -21.13 -45.24 -23.41
CA PHE A 67 -22.49 -45.38 -22.90
C PHE A 67 -22.90 -46.84 -22.96
N TRP A 68 -23.53 -47.33 -21.88
CA TRP A 68 -23.97 -48.72 -21.77
C TRP A 68 -25.48 -48.79 -21.60
N ASP A 69 -26.12 -49.64 -22.40
CA ASP A 69 -27.51 -50.05 -22.21
C ASP A 69 -27.54 -51.57 -21.98
N ASN A 70 -27.79 -51.95 -20.72
CA ASN A 70 -27.86 -53.34 -20.30
C ASN A 70 -29.30 -53.82 -20.40
N LEU A 71 -29.51 -54.94 -21.09
CA LEU A 71 -30.84 -55.46 -21.37
C LEU A 71 -30.93 -56.97 -21.16
N THR A 72 -32.11 -57.40 -20.73
CA THR A 72 -32.41 -58.82 -20.52
C THR A 72 -33.61 -59.19 -21.39
N PHE A 73 -33.43 -60.17 -22.27
CA PHE A 73 -34.52 -60.72 -23.05
C PHE A 73 -35.31 -61.71 -22.21
N ASN A 74 -36.60 -61.41 -22.04
CA ASN A 74 -37.55 -62.31 -21.42
C ASN A 74 -38.64 -62.59 -22.46
N ARG A 75 -38.46 -63.66 -23.25
CA ARG A 75 -39.16 -64.02 -24.52
C ARG A 75 -38.49 -63.46 -25.79
N THR A 76 -38.84 -64.04 -26.94
CA THR A 76 -38.31 -63.71 -28.29
C THR A 76 -38.85 -62.39 -28.87
N SER A 77 -39.20 -61.41 -28.03
CA SER A 77 -39.60 -60.09 -28.51
C SER A 77 -38.35 -59.24 -28.77
N PRO A 78 -38.27 -58.52 -29.90
CA PRO A 78 -37.15 -57.62 -30.17
C PRO A 78 -37.15 -56.45 -29.20
N TYR A 79 -35.97 -55.97 -28.85
CA TYR A 79 -35.72 -54.79 -28.02
C TYR A 79 -35.32 -53.61 -28.89
N PHE A 80 -36.00 -52.48 -28.69
CA PHE A 80 -35.67 -51.21 -29.31
C PHE A 80 -35.05 -50.29 -28.26
N GLY A 81 -33.87 -49.75 -28.56
CA GLY A 81 -33.17 -48.82 -27.69
C GLY A 81 -32.62 -47.61 -28.46
N SER A 82 -32.27 -46.59 -27.70
CA SER A 82 -31.63 -45.39 -28.23
C SER A 82 -30.70 -44.75 -27.20
N THR A 83 -29.57 -44.23 -27.66
CA THR A 83 -28.63 -43.45 -26.86
C THR A 83 -28.44 -42.09 -27.50
N ASP A 84 -28.69 -41.03 -26.72
CA ASP A 84 -28.47 -39.65 -27.13
C ASP A 84 -27.16 -39.14 -26.54
N VAL A 85 -26.32 -38.55 -27.38
CA VAL A 85 -25.02 -38.00 -27.01
C VAL A 85 -24.94 -36.57 -27.53
N GLN A 86 -24.98 -35.61 -26.61
CA GLN A 86 -24.78 -34.20 -26.92
C GLN A 86 -23.30 -33.89 -27.22
N ALA A 87 -23.05 -32.85 -27.99
CA ALA A 87 -21.71 -32.43 -28.36
C ALA A 87 -21.10 -31.59 -27.23
N TRP A 88 -19.92 -32.00 -26.76
CA TRP A 88 -19.14 -31.31 -25.73
C TRP A 88 -18.07 -30.37 -26.30
N GLY A 89 -18.07 -30.16 -27.60
CA GLY A 89 -17.08 -29.37 -28.33
C GLY A 89 -17.44 -29.31 -29.81
N ASP A 90 -16.93 -28.29 -30.49
CA ASP A 90 -17.15 -28.12 -31.93
C ASP A 90 -16.23 -29.06 -32.72
N GLY A 91 -16.79 -29.70 -33.74
CA GLY A 91 -16.01 -30.42 -34.76
C GLY A 91 -16.50 -31.85 -34.99
N THR A 92 -15.56 -32.74 -35.28
CA THR A 92 -15.86 -34.11 -35.74
C THR A 92 -15.93 -35.10 -34.59
N PHE A 93 -17.02 -35.86 -34.55
CA PHE A 93 -17.29 -36.95 -33.60
C PHE A 93 -17.28 -38.27 -34.35
N THR A 94 -16.55 -39.26 -33.84
CA THR A 94 -16.55 -40.64 -34.37
C THR A 94 -17.43 -41.50 -33.48
N VAL A 95 -18.36 -42.26 -34.07
CA VAL A 95 -19.34 -43.05 -33.30
C VAL A 95 -19.25 -44.52 -33.66
N ARG A 96 -19.12 -45.36 -32.63
CA ARG A 96 -19.08 -46.82 -32.77
C ARG A 96 -20.07 -47.47 -31.82
N MET A 97 -20.72 -48.53 -32.28
CA MET A 97 -21.59 -49.35 -31.45
C MET A 97 -21.10 -50.78 -31.43
N LYS A 98 -21.12 -51.41 -30.26
CA LYS A 98 -20.86 -52.84 -30.05
C LYS A 98 -22.03 -53.45 -29.28
N VAL A 99 -22.40 -54.66 -29.64
CA VAL A 99 -23.33 -55.47 -28.84
C VAL A 99 -22.56 -56.63 -28.26
N TRP A 100 -22.66 -56.75 -26.94
CA TRP A 100 -22.06 -57.80 -26.14
C TRP A 100 -23.12 -58.82 -25.77
N ASP A 101 -22.77 -60.09 -25.91
CA ASP A 101 -23.45 -61.15 -25.18
C ASP A 101 -22.90 -61.14 -23.74
N ALA A 102 -23.75 -60.82 -22.77
CA ALA A 102 -23.35 -60.65 -21.39
C ALA A 102 -23.04 -61.99 -20.69
N GLU A 103 -23.60 -63.11 -21.18
CA GLU A 103 -23.34 -64.44 -20.63
C GLU A 103 -21.94 -64.94 -21.01
N SER A 104 -21.55 -64.73 -22.27
CA SER A 104 -20.23 -65.13 -22.78
C SER A 104 -19.17 -64.03 -22.67
N ASN A 105 -19.58 -62.79 -22.39
CA ASN A 105 -18.76 -61.58 -22.39
C ASN A 105 -18.01 -61.37 -23.72
N MET A 106 -18.66 -61.70 -24.84
CA MET A 106 -18.12 -61.61 -26.19
C MET A 106 -18.88 -60.57 -27.00
N ILE A 107 -18.16 -59.81 -27.83
CA ILE A 107 -18.78 -58.92 -28.83
C ILE A 107 -19.39 -59.78 -29.93
N VAL A 108 -20.71 -59.73 -30.09
CA VAL A 108 -21.46 -60.45 -31.12
C VAL A 108 -21.73 -59.58 -32.35
N TYR A 109 -21.69 -58.26 -32.19
CA TYR A 109 -21.88 -57.30 -33.27
C TYR A 109 -21.05 -56.04 -33.01
N SER A 110 -20.47 -55.46 -34.07
CA SER A 110 -19.75 -54.19 -34.01
C SER A 110 -20.00 -53.42 -35.30
N GLU A 111 -20.31 -52.13 -35.16
CA GLU A 111 -20.54 -51.22 -36.26
C GLU A 111 -19.85 -49.89 -36.00
N ASP A 112 -19.22 -49.35 -37.04
CA ASP A 112 -18.67 -47.99 -37.04
C ASP A 112 -19.57 -47.15 -37.93
N PHE A 113 -20.25 -46.17 -37.34
CA PHE A 113 -21.14 -45.27 -38.06
C PHE A 113 -20.38 -44.15 -38.78
N GLY A 114 -19.08 -44.01 -38.52
CA GLY A 114 -18.21 -43.02 -39.11
C GLY A 114 -18.20 -41.70 -38.34
N GLU A 115 -17.94 -40.64 -39.10
CA GLU A 115 -17.66 -39.29 -38.60
C GLU A 115 -18.87 -38.36 -38.79
N TYR A 116 -19.17 -37.58 -37.77
CA TYR A 116 -20.25 -36.61 -37.73
C TYR A 116 -19.71 -35.24 -37.31
N GLU A 117 -20.00 -34.21 -38.09
CA GLU A 117 -19.70 -32.82 -37.71
C GLU A 117 -20.85 -32.27 -36.86
N LEU A 118 -20.53 -31.79 -35.66
CA LEU A 118 -21.44 -31.21 -34.69
C LEU A 118 -20.90 -29.88 -34.14
N MET A 119 -21.81 -29.07 -33.62
CA MET A 119 -21.51 -27.88 -32.82
C MET A 119 -21.81 -28.15 -31.35
N ALA A 120 -21.04 -27.57 -30.44
CA ALA A 120 -21.22 -27.77 -29.01
C ALA A 120 -22.56 -27.18 -28.54
N SER A 121 -23.41 -28.01 -27.94
CA SER A 121 -24.54 -27.53 -27.14
C SER A 121 -24.17 -27.28 -25.69
N LEU A 122 -23.06 -27.86 -25.23
CA LEU A 122 -22.63 -27.79 -23.83
C LEU A 122 -21.49 -26.79 -23.64
N SER A 123 -21.62 -25.99 -22.59
CA SER A 123 -20.59 -25.04 -22.17
C SER A 123 -19.40 -25.76 -21.56
N ALA A 124 -18.19 -25.45 -22.02
CA ALA A 124 -16.96 -25.85 -21.35
C ALA A 124 -16.90 -25.26 -19.92
N PRO A 125 -16.15 -25.88 -18.99
CA PRO A 125 -16.06 -25.41 -17.62
C PRO A 125 -15.65 -23.94 -17.52
N TYR A 126 -16.38 -23.20 -16.69
CA TYR A 126 -16.20 -21.77 -16.49
C TYR A 126 -15.98 -21.45 -15.00
N LEU A 127 -15.07 -20.51 -14.75
CA LEU A 127 -14.74 -20.00 -13.42
C LEU A 127 -14.63 -18.48 -13.43
N ARG A 128 -15.22 -17.82 -12.43
CA ARG A 128 -15.05 -16.39 -12.20
C ARG A 128 -15.07 -16.07 -10.71
N PHE A 129 -14.34 -15.02 -10.35
CA PHE A 129 -14.47 -14.34 -9.07
C PHE A 129 -15.19 -13.01 -9.25
N ASP A 130 -16.25 -12.80 -8.48
CA ASP A 130 -16.91 -11.50 -8.33
C ASP A 130 -16.59 -10.95 -6.95
N LEU A 131 -16.10 -9.72 -6.90
CA LEU A 131 -15.72 -9.05 -5.65
C LEU A 131 -16.77 -7.98 -5.34
N GLU A 132 -17.55 -8.22 -4.30
CA GLU A 132 -18.51 -7.29 -3.74
C GLU A 132 -17.85 -6.54 -2.58
N ALA A 133 -17.29 -5.37 -2.88
CA ALA A 133 -16.66 -4.50 -1.91
C ALA A 133 -16.65 -3.05 -2.40
N ALA A 134 -16.26 -2.12 -1.52
CA ALA A 134 -15.97 -0.75 -1.91
C ALA A 134 -14.80 -0.68 -2.92
N PRO A 135 -14.69 0.38 -3.75
CA PRO A 135 -13.58 0.55 -4.68
C PRO A 135 -12.18 0.58 -4.03
N THR A 136 -12.13 0.94 -2.74
CA THR A 136 -10.95 0.86 -1.90
C THR A 136 -11.39 0.20 -0.61
N ILE A 137 -10.78 -0.95 -0.30
CA ILE A 137 -11.17 -1.79 0.83
C ILE A 137 -10.22 -1.48 1.98
N PHE A 138 -10.77 -1.10 3.12
CA PHE A 138 -10.03 -0.95 4.36
C PHE A 138 -10.28 -2.14 5.28
N LEU A 139 -9.37 -2.35 6.22
CA LEU A 139 -9.51 -3.37 7.25
C LEU A 139 -10.84 -3.19 8.01
N GLY A 140 -11.68 -4.22 7.99
CA GLY A 140 -12.99 -4.22 8.65
C GLY A 140 -14.16 -3.74 7.78
N ASP A 141 -13.91 -3.32 6.53
CA ASP A 141 -14.98 -3.07 5.56
C ASP A 141 -15.68 -4.37 5.15
N ASP A 142 -16.97 -4.26 4.81
CA ASP A 142 -17.74 -5.37 4.24
C ASP A 142 -17.13 -5.79 2.89
N CYS A 143 -16.74 -7.07 2.80
CA CYS A 143 -16.04 -7.62 1.65
C CYS A 143 -16.47 -9.07 1.43
N ILE A 144 -17.01 -9.35 0.24
CA ILE A 144 -17.39 -10.71 -0.17
C ILE A 144 -16.75 -11.03 -1.53
N VAL A 145 -16.11 -12.20 -1.62
CA VAL A 145 -15.68 -12.79 -2.90
C VAL A 145 -16.63 -13.92 -3.25
N GLU A 146 -17.50 -13.69 -4.22
CA GLU A 146 -18.38 -14.70 -4.81
C GLU A 146 -17.59 -15.54 -5.82
N ARG A 147 -17.76 -16.87 -5.73
CA ARG A 147 -17.20 -17.83 -6.68
C ARG A 147 -18.29 -18.32 -7.62
N VAL A 148 -18.14 -17.99 -8.90
CA VAL A 148 -19.03 -18.47 -9.96
C VAL A 148 -18.35 -19.65 -10.66
N PHE A 149 -19.05 -20.77 -10.68
CA PHE A 149 -18.60 -22.02 -11.31
C PHE A 149 -19.74 -22.64 -12.13
N LEU A 150 -19.40 -23.13 -13.32
CA LEU A 150 -20.30 -23.86 -14.21
C LEU A 150 -19.51 -24.97 -14.93
N ASP A 151 -20.04 -26.19 -14.99
CA ASP A 151 -19.51 -27.30 -15.78
C ASP A 151 -20.65 -28.17 -16.34
N GLU A 152 -21.28 -27.73 -17.42
CA GLU A 152 -22.42 -28.44 -18.03
C GLU A 152 -22.03 -29.82 -18.56
N ILE A 153 -20.81 -29.96 -19.11
CA ILE A 153 -20.29 -31.23 -19.62
C ILE A 153 -20.10 -32.22 -18.46
N GLY A 154 -19.45 -31.77 -17.38
CA GLY A 154 -19.24 -32.58 -16.18
C GLY A 154 -20.55 -32.98 -15.51
N ASP A 155 -21.52 -32.06 -15.43
CA ASP A 155 -22.83 -32.33 -14.84
C ASP A 155 -23.63 -33.33 -15.68
N LEU A 156 -23.67 -33.17 -17.01
CA LEU A 156 -24.43 -34.06 -17.89
C LEU A 156 -23.86 -35.49 -17.89
N TYR A 157 -22.53 -35.63 -17.95
CA TYR A 157 -21.88 -36.94 -18.05
C TYR A 157 -21.44 -37.52 -16.69
N GLY A 158 -21.85 -36.91 -15.57
CA GLY A 158 -21.53 -37.39 -14.23
C GLY A 158 -20.02 -37.41 -13.94
N ALA A 159 -19.29 -36.46 -14.53
CA ALA A 159 -17.84 -36.45 -14.61
C ALA A 159 -17.20 -35.22 -13.94
N THR A 160 -17.92 -34.57 -13.04
CA THR A 160 -17.48 -33.39 -12.28
C THR A 160 -16.18 -33.62 -11.50
N GLY A 161 -15.44 -32.54 -11.31
CA GLY A 161 -14.09 -32.53 -10.78
C GLY A 161 -13.93 -31.94 -9.38
N VAL A 162 -12.68 -31.59 -9.08
CA VAL A 162 -12.31 -30.90 -7.83
C VAL A 162 -11.89 -29.48 -8.16
N ILE A 163 -12.37 -28.53 -7.36
CA ILE A 163 -11.95 -27.13 -7.39
C ILE A 163 -10.80 -26.95 -6.38
N SER A 164 -9.70 -26.37 -6.83
CA SER A 164 -8.58 -25.94 -6.00
C SER A 164 -8.59 -24.42 -5.89
N LEU A 165 -8.45 -23.90 -4.67
CA LEU A 165 -8.39 -22.46 -4.38
C LEU A 165 -7.11 -22.15 -3.61
N SER A 166 -6.42 -21.09 -4.00
CA SER A 166 -5.25 -20.57 -3.30
C SER A 166 -5.29 -19.04 -3.20
N GLY A 167 -4.39 -18.46 -2.39
CA GLY A 167 -4.30 -17.01 -2.17
C GLY A 167 -5.08 -16.48 -0.97
N THR A 168 -5.97 -17.29 -0.39
CA THR A 168 -6.72 -16.94 0.82
C THR A 168 -5.82 -16.97 2.06
N PRO A 169 -6.09 -16.13 3.08
CA PRO A 169 -5.33 -16.15 4.33
C PRO A 169 -5.63 -17.38 5.20
N TRP A 170 -6.80 -17.99 5.00
CA TRP A 170 -7.28 -19.17 5.72
C TRP A 170 -7.76 -20.24 4.74
N LEU A 171 -7.87 -21.49 5.22
CA LEU A 171 -8.48 -22.57 4.45
C LEU A 171 -9.98 -22.32 4.28
N VAL A 172 -10.42 -22.22 3.03
CA VAL A 172 -11.83 -22.05 2.66
C VAL A 172 -12.41 -23.41 2.27
N PRO A 173 -13.54 -23.83 2.87
CA PRO A 173 -14.28 -25.01 2.45
C PRO A 173 -14.61 -25.00 0.94
N SER A 174 -14.58 -26.17 0.30
CA SER A 174 -14.81 -26.30 -1.15
C SER A 174 -16.28 -26.12 -1.56
N ASP A 175 -17.20 -26.20 -0.62
CA ASP A 175 -18.67 -26.20 -0.82
C ASP A 175 -19.31 -24.81 -0.68
N LEU A 176 -18.59 -23.80 -0.19
CA LEU A 176 -19.12 -22.45 -0.04
C LEU A 176 -19.10 -21.71 -1.39
N SER A 177 -20.19 -21.12 -1.86
CA SER A 177 -20.11 -20.22 -3.03
C SER A 177 -19.35 -18.93 -2.69
N ASP A 178 -19.52 -18.44 -1.46
CA ASP A 178 -19.09 -17.09 -1.08
C ASP A 178 -17.99 -17.13 -0.02
N ILE A 179 -17.03 -16.22 -0.14
CA ILE A 179 -15.90 -16.09 0.79
C ILE A 179 -15.97 -14.71 1.46
N ASP A 180 -16.17 -14.69 2.77
CA ASP A 180 -16.11 -13.47 3.57
C ASP A 180 -14.64 -13.02 3.74
N CYS A 181 -14.32 -11.85 3.17
CA CYS A 181 -13.02 -11.20 3.28
C CYS A 181 -12.99 -10.04 4.26
N SER A 182 -14.09 -9.75 4.97
CA SER A 182 -14.20 -8.57 5.85
C SER A 182 -13.22 -8.61 7.05
N THR A 183 -12.81 -9.82 7.45
CA THR A 183 -11.86 -10.04 8.56
C THR A 183 -10.43 -10.30 8.10
N TRP A 184 -10.16 -10.18 6.80
CA TRP A 184 -8.85 -10.47 6.23
C TRP A 184 -7.83 -9.37 6.58
N PRO A 185 -6.58 -9.73 6.90
CA PRO A 185 -5.53 -8.76 7.20
C PRO A 185 -5.28 -7.76 6.05
N ALA A 186 -4.83 -6.56 6.38
CA ALA A 186 -4.41 -5.61 5.36
C ALA A 186 -3.16 -6.10 4.62
N ARG A 187 -3.29 -6.41 3.34
CA ARG A 187 -2.24 -6.81 2.40
C ARG A 187 -2.77 -6.88 0.96
N ASP A 188 -1.88 -7.15 0.03
CA ASP A 188 -2.24 -7.52 -1.34
C ASP A 188 -2.64 -9.01 -1.41
N TYR A 189 -3.74 -9.29 -2.09
CA TYR A 189 -4.28 -10.63 -2.30
C TYR A 189 -4.25 -10.96 -3.79
N HIS A 190 -3.72 -12.16 -4.09
CA HIS A 190 -3.78 -12.79 -5.39
C HIS A 190 -4.50 -14.12 -5.24
N LEU A 191 -5.80 -14.15 -5.56
CA LEU A 191 -6.60 -15.37 -5.53
C LEU A 191 -6.44 -16.13 -6.84
N GLU A 192 -6.28 -17.44 -6.75
CA GLU A 192 -6.25 -18.32 -7.91
C GLU A 192 -7.18 -19.51 -7.66
N MET A 193 -8.07 -19.76 -8.61
CA MET A 193 -8.95 -20.92 -8.62
C MET A 193 -8.71 -21.74 -9.88
N PHE A 194 -8.50 -23.03 -9.68
CA PHE A 194 -8.27 -24.01 -10.73
C PHE A 194 -9.31 -25.11 -10.63
N TYR A 195 -9.86 -25.52 -11.76
CA TYR A 195 -10.79 -26.63 -11.86
C TYR A 195 -10.33 -27.61 -12.94
N ARG A 196 -10.49 -28.90 -12.65
CA ARG A 196 -10.32 -29.96 -13.62
C ARG A 196 -11.33 -31.08 -13.38
N ASN A 197 -12.11 -31.40 -14.40
CA ASN A 197 -13.06 -32.51 -14.38
C ASN A 197 -12.41 -33.85 -14.75
N THR A 198 -13.14 -34.96 -14.56
CA THR A 198 -12.59 -36.31 -14.78
C THR A 198 -12.40 -36.64 -16.27
N LEU A 199 -13.08 -35.92 -17.16
CA LEU A 199 -12.91 -35.99 -18.61
C LEU A 199 -11.65 -35.25 -19.09
N GLY A 200 -11.02 -34.43 -18.23
CA GLY A 200 -9.79 -33.72 -18.54
C GLY A 200 -9.98 -32.29 -19.01
N PHE A 201 -11.21 -31.75 -19.03
CA PHE A 201 -11.41 -30.32 -19.18
C PHE A 201 -10.89 -29.60 -17.95
N SER A 202 -10.19 -28.49 -18.18
CA SER A 202 -9.66 -27.66 -17.11
C SER A 202 -9.81 -26.18 -17.42
N THR A 203 -9.99 -25.40 -16.38
CA THR A 203 -10.07 -23.94 -16.46
C THR A 203 -9.45 -23.33 -15.20
N SER A 204 -9.01 -22.08 -15.29
CA SER A 204 -8.41 -21.35 -14.19
C SER A 204 -8.77 -19.88 -14.25
N THR A 205 -8.91 -19.24 -13.10
CA THR A 205 -9.17 -17.81 -12.99
C THR A 205 -8.42 -17.22 -11.82
N THR A 206 -8.12 -15.92 -11.91
CA THR A 206 -7.40 -15.19 -10.87
C THR A 206 -8.10 -13.89 -10.53
N LYS A 207 -7.92 -13.42 -9.29
CA LYS A 207 -8.44 -12.13 -8.83
C LYS A 207 -7.44 -11.45 -7.91
N ASP A 208 -7.07 -10.22 -8.28
CA ASP A 208 -6.22 -9.35 -7.48
C ASP A 208 -7.05 -8.27 -6.80
N PHE A 209 -6.79 -8.05 -5.51
CA PHE A 209 -7.30 -6.91 -4.76
C PHE A 209 -6.43 -6.64 -3.53
N THR A 210 -6.56 -5.44 -2.97
CA THR A 210 -5.78 -5.01 -1.80
C THR A 210 -6.73 -4.60 -0.69
N ILE A 211 -6.42 -5.05 0.52
CA ILE A 211 -7.03 -4.54 1.76
C ILE A 211 -6.02 -3.58 2.40
N HIS A 212 -6.41 -2.33 2.54
CA HIS A 212 -5.58 -1.29 3.14
C HIS A 212 -5.80 -1.21 4.65
N THR A 213 -4.76 -0.78 5.38
CA THR A 213 -4.95 -0.36 6.77
C THR A 213 -5.75 0.94 6.80
N LEU A 214 -6.56 1.13 7.85
CA LEU A 214 -7.23 2.42 8.06
C LEU A 214 -6.20 3.55 8.08
N PRO A 215 -6.53 4.73 7.55
CA PRO A 215 -5.66 5.89 7.63
C PRO A 215 -5.45 6.30 9.10
N PRO A 216 -4.32 6.93 9.43
CA PRO A 216 -4.09 7.43 10.78
C PRO A 216 -5.10 8.53 11.14
N PRO A 217 -5.45 8.70 12.43
CA PRO A 217 -6.44 9.69 12.86
C PRO A 217 -5.96 11.11 12.52
N VAL A 218 -6.85 11.96 12.01
CA VAL A 218 -6.49 13.33 11.59
C VAL A 218 -7.11 14.32 12.56
N PHE A 219 -6.28 15.22 13.10
CA PHE A 219 -6.72 16.26 14.03
C PHE A 219 -5.82 17.50 13.96
N THR A 220 -6.33 18.60 14.49
CA THR A 220 -5.59 19.85 14.73
C THR A 220 -5.61 20.20 16.22
N LEU A 221 -4.65 20.99 16.68
CA LEU A 221 -4.64 21.54 18.04
C LEU A 221 -5.27 22.93 18.01
N ASN A 222 -6.38 23.10 18.73
CA ASN A 222 -6.99 24.39 18.98
C ASN A 222 -6.47 24.92 20.32
N VAL A 223 -5.72 26.02 20.26
CA VAL A 223 -5.03 26.59 21.43
C VAL A 223 -5.55 28.00 21.72
N SER A 224 -5.97 28.23 22.95
CA SER A 224 -6.33 29.54 23.49
C SER A 224 -5.37 29.92 24.63
N GLY A 225 -5.15 31.22 24.86
CA GLY A 225 -4.28 31.69 25.94
C GLY A 225 -2.78 31.75 25.60
N ASN A 226 -2.38 31.55 24.34
CA ASN A 226 -0.96 31.65 23.96
C ASN A 226 -0.49 33.10 23.94
N ASN A 227 0.64 33.38 24.61
CA ASN A 227 1.16 34.73 24.91
C ASN A 227 0.28 35.55 25.87
N ASP A 228 -0.64 34.91 26.59
CA ASP A 228 -1.39 35.57 27.66
C ASP A 228 -0.75 35.32 29.03
N GLU A 229 -1.17 36.11 30.00
CA GLU A 229 -0.68 36.08 31.39
C GLU A 229 -1.10 34.80 32.12
N VAL A 230 -0.24 34.28 33.00
CA VAL A 230 -0.61 33.20 33.91
C VAL A 230 -1.84 33.61 34.72
N GLY A 231 -2.81 32.70 34.85
CA GLY A 231 -4.12 32.98 35.45
C GLY A 231 -5.21 33.42 34.46
N SER A 232 -4.85 33.84 33.24
CA SER A 232 -5.83 34.08 32.17
C SER A 232 -6.42 32.78 31.61
N PRO A 233 -7.62 32.78 31.01
CA PRO A 233 -8.19 31.61 30.33
C PRO A 233 -7.23 31.02 29.29
N CYS A 234 -6.92 29.73 29.41
CA CYS A 234 -5.97 29.04 28.55
C CYS A 234 -6.39 27.58 28.42
N THR A 235 -6.56 27.11 27.18
CA THR A 235 -6.92 25.73 26.89
C THR A 235 -6.19 25.22 25.65
N VAL A 236 -5.78 23.97 25.69
CA VAL A 236 -5.30 23.22 24.52
C VAL A 236 -6.28 22.09 24.26
N ALA A 237 -6.94 22.11 23.11
CA ALA A 237 -7.95 21.13 22.73
C ALA A 237 -7.57 20.41 21.44
N ILE A 238 -7.86 19.11 21.38
CA ILE A 238 -7.81 18.31 20.17
C ILE A 238 -9.09 18.57 19.38
N GLU A 239 -8.96 19.06 18.17
CA GLU A 239 -10.04 19.25 17.22
C GLU A 239 -9.97 18.15 16.16
N PRO A 240 -10.78 17.08 16.26
CA PRO A 240 -10.75 15.99 15.31
C PRO A 240 -11.27 16.44 13.95
N SER A 241 -10.62 15.98 12.87
CA SER A 241 -11.12 16.16 11.51
C SER A 241 -12.23 15.15 11.19
N ILE A 242 -12.93 15.37 10.06
CA ILE A 242 -13.98 14.47 9.56
C ILE A 242 -13.41 13.04 9.47
N GLY A 243 -14.14 12.08 10.05
CA GLY A 243 -13.75 10.66 10.09
C GLY A 243 -13.00 10.23 11.36
N THR A 244 -12.57 11.16 12.22
CA THR A 244 -11.91 10.82 13.50
C THR A 244 -12.88 10.92 14.67
N VAL A 245 -13.22 9.79 15.29
CA VAL A 245 -14.12 9.74 16.47
C VAL A 245 -13.29 9.58 17.74
N MET A 246 -13.05 10.68 18.45
CA MET A 246 -12.18 10.72 19.65
C MET A 246 -12.59 9.75 20.76
N ALA A 247 -13.87 9.38 20.86
CA ALA A 247 -14.36 8.43 21.86
C ALA A 247 -13.77 7.01 21.72
N LEU A 248 -13.27 6.68 20.53
CA LEU A 248 -12.65 5.38 20.23
C LEU A 248 -11.11 5.46 20.24
N MET A 249 -10.53 6.64 20.47
CA MET A 249 -9.09 6.87 20.35
C MET A 249 -8.40 6.85 21.71
N ALA A 250 -7.18 6.34 21.75
CA ALA A 250 -6.28 6.51 22.89
C ALA A 250 -5.49 7.82 22.74
N VAL A 251 -5.54 8.69 23.74
CA VAL A 251 -4.86 9.98 23.75
C VAL A 251 -3.77 9.98 24.79
N GLU A 252 -2.54 10.28 24.36
CA GLU A 252 -1.37 10.41 25.22
C GLU A 252 -0.83 11.85 25.11
N TRP A 253 -0.73 12.54 26.24
CA TRP A 253 -0.17 13.89 26.32
C TRP A 253 1.26 13.82 26.87
N GLU A 254 2.21 14.36 26.09
CA GLU A 254 3.57 14.65 26.52
C GLU A 254 3.68 16.17 26.68
N ILE A 255 3.66 16.66 27.91
CA ILE A 255 3.77 18.09 28.21
C ILE A 255 5.02 18.30 29.06
N THR A 256 5.89 19.21 28.62
CA THR A 256 7.09 19.59 29.36
C THR A 256 6.99 21.07 29.75
N ASP A 257 7.20 21.36 31.03
CA ASP A 257 7.18 22.70 31.59
C ASP A 257 8.43 23.52 31.18
N PRO A 258 8.48 24.83 31.50
CA PRO A 258 9.63 25.68 31.20
C PRO A 258 10.94 25.26 31.88
N ARG A 259 10.88 24.45 32.95
CA ARG A 259 12.03 23.91 33.69
C ARG A 259 12.52 22.57 33.12
N GLY A 260 11.81 22.00 32.15
CA GLY A 260 12.13 20.70 31.56
C GLY A 260 11.52 19.52 32.34
N GLU A 261 10.60 19.76 33.26
CA GLU A 261 9.88 18.72 34.00
C GLU A 261 8.61 18.31 33.25
N ASP A 262 8.34 17.00 33.21
CA ASP A 262 7.13 16.48 32.58
C ASP A 262 5.90 16.71 33.47
N LEU A 263 4.83 17.23 32.87
CA LEU A 263 3.55 17.50 33.51
C LEU A 263 2.55 16.39 33.16
N THR A 264 2.15 15.63 34.17
CA THR A 264 1.08 14.64 34.02
C THR A 264 -0.29 15.33 34.04
N VAL A 265 -1.00 15.29 32.91
CA VAL A 265 -2.35 15.84 32.78
C VAL A 265 -3.35 14.70 32.56
N PRO A 266 -4.54 14.71 33.19
CA PRO A 266 -5.56 13.70 32.95
C PRO A 266 -5.98 13.68 31.46
N GLY A 267 -5.97 12.48 30.86
CA GLY A 267 -6.07 12.23 29.43
C GLY A 267 -7.47 12.39 28.83
N PHE A 268 -7.92 13.64 28.66
CA PHE A 268 -9.08 13.97 27.83
C PHE A 268 -8.65 14.62 26.51
N SER A 269 -9.62 14.97 25.67
CA SER A 269 -9.41 15.76 24.45
C SER A 269 -8.99 17.21 24.73
N THR A 270 -8.99 17.65 25.98
CA THR A 270 -8.70 19.03 26.37
C THR A 270 -7.80 19.10 27.60
N VAL A 271 -6.87 20.04 27.58
CA VAL A 271 -5.92 20.34 28.64
C VAL A 271 -6.10 21.79 29.08
N ASP A 272 -6.23 21.99 30.39
CA ASP A 272 -6.29 23.31 31.01
C ASP A 272 -4.87 23.83 31.30
N CYS A 273 -4.51 24.96 30.70
CA CYS A 273 -3.20 25.59 30.82
C CYS A 273 -3.21 26.92 31.58
N ARG A 274 -4.32 27.26 32.27
CA ARG A 274 -4.47 28.54 32.96
C ARG A 274 -3.37 28.81 33.98
N LEU A 275 -3.02 27.77 34.73
CA LEU A 275 -2.05 27.79 35.84
C LEU A 275 -0.71 27.17 35.45
N TRP A 276 -0.35 27.18 34.17
CA TRP A 276 1.00 26.78 33.76
C TRP A 276 2.00 27.89 34.09
N GLN A 277 3.21 27.49 34.48
CA GLN A 277 4.29 28.39 34.83
C GLN A 277 4.61 29.38 33.71
N VAL A 278 5.17 30.52 34.13
CA VAL A 278 5.68 31.53 33.20
C VAL A 278 6.79 30.93 32.35
N GLY A 279 6.75 31.25 31.05
CA GLY A 279 7.75 30.80 30.09
C GLY A 279 7.17 29.91 29.01
N PHE A 280 8.01 29.02 28.49
CA PHE A 280 7.73 28.21 27.31
C PHE A 280 7.46 26.76 27.71
N SER A 281 6.24 26.28 27.45
CA SER A 281 5.87 24.88 27.65
C SER A 281 5.70 24.19 26.30
N LYS A 282 6.26 22.97 26.19
CA LYS A 282 6.13 22.13 24.99
C LYS A 282 4.92 21.24 25.17
N VAL A 283 3.95 21.34 24.26
CA VAL A 283 2.77 20.47 24.25
C VAL A 283 2.85 19.55 23.06
N ARG A 284 2.66 18.27 23.33
CA ARG A 284 2.65 17.25 22.30
C ARG A 284 1.61 16.21 22.66
N VAL A 285 0.90 15.77 21.64
CA VAL A 285 -0.17 14.79 21.80
C VAL A 285 -0.03 13.73 20.75
N THR A 286 -0.17 12.48 21.17
CA THR A 286 -0.23 11.32 20.30
C THR A 286 -1.64 10.75 20.40
N VAL A 287 -2.36 10.74 19.27
CA VAL A 287 -3.69 10.13 19.17
C VAL A 287 -3.53 8.82 18.42
N THR A 288 -3.93 7.72 19.04
CA THR A 288 -3.79 6.36 18.51
C THR A 288 -5.16 5.72 18.30
N SER A 289 -5.38 5.14 17.12
CA SER A 289 -6.60 4.40 16.79
C SER A 289 -6.60 3.00 17.41
N PRO A 290 -7.76 2.35 17.57
CA PRO A 290 -7.84 0.95 18.03
C PRO A 290 -7.01 -0.02 17.19
N GLU A 291 -6.79 0.31 15.91
CA GLU A 291 -6.03 -0.47 14.94
C GLU A 291 -4.53 -0.17 14.98
N GLY A 292 -4.08 0.68 15.92
CA GLY A 292 -2.67 0.96 16.21
C GLY A 292 -2.04 2.05 15.35
N GLN A 293 -2.82 2.75 14.52
CA GLN A 293 -2.32 3.90 13.75
C GLN A 293 -2.27 5.14 14.63
N SER A 294 -1.18 5.90 14.58
CA SER A 294 -1.01 7.08 15.43
C SER A 294 -0.65 8.34 14.64
N THR A 295 -1.18 9.47 15.12
CA THR A 295 -0.84 10.81 14.65
C THR A 295 -0.34 11.65 15.81
N ARG A 296 0.72 12.41 15.57
CA ARG A 296 1.33 13.29 16.56
C ARG A 296 1.10 14.76 16.22
N GLY A 297 0.53 15.49 17.16
CA GLY A 297 0.40 16.95 17.13
C GLY A 297 1.36 17.58 18.12
N ALA A 298 1.87 18.77 17.82
CA ALA A 298 2.70 19.52 18.74
C ALA A 298 2.41 21.03 18.64
N PHE A 299 2.42 21.70 19.79
CA PHE A 299 2.28 23.14 19.89
C PHE A 299 3.14 23.65 21.04
N ASN A 300 3.76 24.80 20.86
CA ASN A 300 4.54 25.45 21.90
C ASN A 300 3.74 26.61 22.46
N ILE A 301 3.45 26.58 23.75
CA ILE A 301 2.70 27.64 24.41
C ILE A 301 3.64 28.52 25.23
N VAL A 302 3.39 29.82 25.18
CA VAL A 302 4.09 30.83 25.97
C VAL A 302 3.12 31.45 26.97
N ARG A 303 3.51 31.50 28.24
CA ARG A 303 2.75 32.15 29.30
C ARG A 303 3.54 33.31 29.89
N LEU A 304 2.92 34.49 29.97
CA LEU A 304 3.55 35.72 30.43
C LEU A 304 3.40 35.89 31.94
N PRO A 305 4.33 36.63 32.60
CA PRO A 305 4.17 37.01 34.00
C PRO A 305 2.85 37.76 34.24
N PRO A 306 2.13 37.47 35.33
CA PRO A 306 0.90 38.19 35.70
C PRO A 306 1.20 39.67 36.02
N ILE A 307 0.29 40.57 35.66
CA ILE A 307 0.37 42.01 36.03
C ILE A 307 -0.62 42.35 37.14
N GLY A 308 -0.16 43.17 38.10
CA GLY A 308 -1.00 43.73 39.16
C GLY A 308 -1.27 42.75 40.30
N GLU A 309 -2.30 43.05 41.09
CA GLU A 309 -2.71 42.17 42.20
C GLU A 309 -3.47 40.94 41.66
N VAL A 310 -2.78 39.80 41.62
CA VAL A 310 -3.35 38.50 41.27
C VAL A 310 -3.54 37.61 42.51
N SER A 311 -4.34 36.55 42.39
CA SER A 311 -4.57 35.62 43.51
C SER A 311 -3.29 34.86 43.88
N ALA A 312 -3.20 34.43 45.15
CA ALA A 312 -2.06 33.65 45.63
C ALA A 312 -1.83 32.36 44.82
N GLU A 313 -2.91 31.75 44.33
CA GLU A 313 -2.87 30.56 43.46
C GLU A 313 -2.16 30.85 42.12
N VAL A 314 -2.41 32.01 41.52
CA VAL A 314 -1.76 32.42 40.26
C VAL A 314 -0.28 32.72 40.48
N LEU A 315 0.07 33.37 41.59
CA LEU A 315 1.47 33.65 41.94
C LEU A 315 2.26 32.38 42.22
N GLU A 316 1.67 31.41 42.94
CA GLU A 316 2.30 30.11 43.18
C GLU A 316 2.49 29.34 41.87
N ALA A 317 1.47 29.34 41.01
CA ALA A 317 1.51 28.68 39.71
C ALA A 317 2.50 29.32 38.72
N ALA A 318 2.69 30.64 38.77
CA ALA A 318 3.60 31.38 37.88
C ALA A 318 5.08 31.04 38.13
N GLY A 319 5.41 30.39 39.25
CA GLY A 319 6.79 30.09 39.64
C GLY A 319 7.48 31.30 40.28
N PRO A 320 8.74 31.16 40.72
CA PRO A 320 9.40 32.21 41.47
C PRO A 320 9.75 33.42 40.59
N GLU A 321 9.46 34.62 41.09
CA GLU A 321 9.58 35.89 40.36
C GLU A 321 10.98 36.15 39.79
N ASN A 322 12.03 35.66 40.46
CA ASN A 322 13.41 35.81 40.02
C ASN A 322 13.75 35.03 38.74
N MET A 323 12.86 34.15 38.28
CA MET A 323 12.99 33.39 37.03
C MET A 323 12.07 33.90 35.92
N TRP A 324 11.24 34.92 36.21
CA TRP A 324 10.34 35.47 35.21
C TRP A 324 11.15 36.28 34.18
N PRO A 325 10.89 36.08 32.87
CA PRO A 325 11.47 36.94 31.86
C PRO A 325 10.92 38.36 32.02
N ASP A 326 11.80 39.34 31.86
CA ASP A 326 11.38 40.75 31.83
C ASP A 326 10.38 40.96 30.69
N ARG A 327 9.23 41.56 31.03
CA ARG A 327 8.25 41.93 30.00
C ARG A 327 8.76 43.17 29.27
N SER A 328 8.72 43.11 27.94
CA SER A 328 8.88 44.31 27.14
C SER A 328 7.75 45.27 27.48
N LEU A 329 8.10 46.44 28.01
CA LEU A 329 7.14 47.52 28.27
C LEU A 329 6.67 48.19 26.97
N GLY A 330 7.26 47.85 25.82
CA GLY A 330 6.85 48.36 24.51
C GLY A 330 6.75 49.88 24.50
N GLU A 331 5.56 50.40 24.22
CA GLU A 331 5.25 51.83 24.19
C GLU A 331 5.17 52.48 25.58
N GLU A 332 5.05 51.69 26.65
CA GLU A 332 5.05 52.15 28.06
C GLU A 332 6.48 52.27 28.63
N TYR A 333 7.52 52.06 27.81
CA TYR A 333 8.90 52.22 28.24
C TYR A 333 9.25 53.70 28.45
N GLU A 334 9.40 54.11 29.71
CA GLU A 334 9.97 55.40 30.06
C GLU A 334 11.50 55.27 30.26
N PRO A 335 12.34 55.92 29.43
CA PRO A 335 13.79 55.84 29.56
C PRO A 335 14.25 56.50 30.87
N THR A 336 14.83 55.71 31.77
CA THR A 336 15.43 56.22 33.00
C THR A 336 16.84 56.76 32.75
N PRO A 337 17.21 57.92 33.31
CA PRO A 337 18.53 58.51 33.09
C PRO A 337 19.64 57.65 33.72
N PHE A 338 20.73 57.45 32.97
CA PHE A 338 21.90 56.65 33.41
C PHE A 338 22.58 57.20 34.68
N PHE A 339 22.55 58.52 34.90
CA PHE A 339 23.03 59.18 36.12
C PHE A 339 22.23 60.47 36.41
N GLY A 340 21.90 60.69 37.69
CA GLY A 340 21.17 61.88 38.17
C GLY A 340 19.65 61.75 38.08
N GLU A 341 18.91 62.60 38.80
CA GLU A 341 17.43 62.55 38.88
C GLU A 341 16.71 63.07 37.62
N SER A 342 17.44 63.49 36.58
CA SER A 342 16.83 64.01 35.35
C SER A 342 17.63 63.69 34.10
N ILE A 343 16.90 63.47 33.00
CA ILE A 343 17.46 63.23 31.65
C ILE A 343 18.36 64.40 31.21
N LEU A 344 18.00 65.64 31.55
CA LEU A 344 18.79 66.82 31.24
C LEU A 344 20.13 66.83 31.97
N ALA A 345 20.17 66.40 33.23
CA ALA A 345 21.42 66.29 33.99
C ALA A 345 22.34 65.21 33.40
N ALA A 346 21.79 64.04 33.06
CA ALA A 346 22.56 62.96 32.42
C ALA A 346 23.18 63.42 31.09
N GLN A 347 22.40 64.09 30.24
CA GLN A 347 22.87 64.62 28.95
C GLN A 347 23.95 65.70 29.13
N ALA A 348 23.79 66.60 30.10
CA ALA A 348 24.76 67.64 30.37
C ALA A 348 26.10 67.06 30.85
N VAL A 349 26.09 66.03 31.69
CA VAL A 349 27.31 65.36 32.18
C VAL A 349 28.05 64.68 31.04
N VAL A 350 27.33 63.92 30.19
CA VAL A 350 27.94 63.28 29.01
C VAL A 350 28.52 64.33 28.06
N GLY A 351 27.81 65.45 27.84
CA GLY A 351 28.29 66.57 27.03
C GLY A 351 29.57 67.22 27.58
N ILE A 352 29.62 67.48 28.90
CA ILE A 352 30.80 68.07 29.55
C ILE A 352 32.00 67.13 29.49
N ILE A 353 31.80 65.83 29.75
CA ILE A 353 32.86 64.83 29.65
C ILE A 353 33.36 64.73 28.21
N GLY A 354 32.46 64.70 27.23
CA GLY A 354 32.81 64.66 25.81
C GLY A 354 33.63 65.88 25.36
N ILE A 355 33.25 67.08 25.80
CA ILE A 355 33.99 68.31 25.55
C ILE A 355 35.36 68.27 26.24
N GLY A 356 35.43 67.81 27.50
CA GLY A 356 36.69 67.68 28.23
C GLY A 356 37.69 66.73 27.55
N VAL A 357 37.21 65.57 27.10
CA VAL A 357 38.03 64.57 26.39
C VAL A 357 38.51 65.13 25.04
N SER A 358 37.65 65.80 24.29
CA SER A 358 38.02 66.38 22.99
C SER A 358 39.02 67.54 23.13
N ILE A 359 38.92 68.37 24.15
CA ILE A 359 39.93 69.40 24.47
C ILE A 359 41.27 68.76 24.84
N LEU A 360 41.27 67.72 25.68
CA LEU A 360 42.49 67.01 26.08
C LEU A 360 43.19 66.36 24.87
N LEU A 361 42.44 65.71 23.99
CA LEU A 361 42.97 65.14 22.75
C LEU A 361 43.51 66.22 21.80
N GLY A 362 42.82 67.37 21.70
CA GLY A 362 43.29 68.51 20.91
C GLY A 362 44.60 69.10 21.44
N LEU A 363 44.73 69.27 22.76
CA LEU A 363 45.97 69.73 23.40
C LEU A 363 47.11 68.72 23.24
N PHE A 364 46.82 67.42 23.37
CA PHE A 364 47.79 66.36 23.17
C PHE A 364 48.28 66.30 21.70
N GLY A 365 47.35 66.39 20.74
CA GLY A 365 47.67 66.47 19.31
C GLY A 365 48.49 67.70 18.96
N GLY A 366 48.13 68.87 19.50
CA GLY A 366 48.90 70.11 19.32
C GLY A 366 50.31 70.06 19.91
N ALA A 367 50.48 69.44 21.08
CA ALA A 367 51.79 69.26 21.71
C ALA A 367 52.69 68.27 20.92
N MET A 368 52.10 67.22 20.34
CA MET A 368 52.80 66.31 19.43
C MET A 368 53.22 67.00 18.12
N TRP A 369 52.39 67.89 17.58
CA TRP A 369 52.72 68.63 16.36
C TRP A 369 53.86 69.63 16.56
N ASN A 370 53.92 70.30 17.72
CA ASN A 370 54.98 71.27 18.03
C ASN A 370 56.34 70.63 18.37
N ARG A 371 56.40 69.30 18.53
CA ARG A 371 57.64 68.52 18.71
C ARG A 371 58.27 68.04 17.39
N ARG A 372 57.67 68.34 16.23
CA ARG A 372 58.19 68.00 14.88
C ARG A 372 58.92 69.15 14.18
N GLY A 373 59.47 70.11 14.93
CA GLY A 373 60.38 71.11 14.40
C GLY A 373 61.82 70.77 14.80
N GLU A 374 62.71 70.66 13.81
CA GLU A 374 64.13 70.28 13.92
C GLU A 374 64.43 68.76 13.91
N GLU A 375 64.18 68.11 12.76
CA GLU A 375 65.21 67.28 12.10
C GLU A 375 64.84 67.09 10.62
N GLU A 376 65.87 67.07 9.78
CA GLU A 376 65.87 67.47 8.37
C GLU A 376 65.02 66.62 7.41
N MET A 377 64.58 67.30 6.35
CA MET A 377 64.15 66.72 5.09
C MET A 377 65.22 65.78 4.52
N ALA A 378 64.97 64.47 4.60
CA ALA A 378 65.47 63.51 3.62
C ALA A 378 64.30 63.15 2.69
N PHE A 379 64.00 64.06 1.77
CA PHE A 379 63.14 63.81 0.62
C PHE A 379 63.97 63.02 -0.40
N GLY A 380 64.13 61.74 -0.12
CA GLY A 380 64.93 60.82 -0.93
C GLY A 380 64.48 59.40 -0.65
N ASP A 381 63.98 58.77 -1.71
CA ASP A 381 63.81 57.32 -1.81
C ASP A 381 62.61 56.72 -1.05
N LEU A 382 61.42 57.07 -1.51
CA LEU A 382 60.33 56.10 -1.57
C LEU A 382 60.14 55.69 -3.03
N ASN A 383 61.18 55.04 -3.59
CA ASN A 383 60.88 53.92 -4.45
C ASN A 383 59.96 53.00 -3.65
N ALA A 384 58.85 52.59 -4.27
CA ALA A 384 57.92 51.63 -3.72
C ALA A 384 58.71 50.50 -3.05
N MET A 385 58.68 50.48 -1.72
CA MET A 385 59.02 49.28 -0.98
C MET A 385 57.83 48.37 -1.23
N GLU A 386 57.89 47.68 -2.37
CA GLU A 386 56.93 46.67 -2.79
C GLU A 386 57.01 45.56 -1.75
N LEU A 387 56.16 45.68 -0.74
CA LEU A 387 56.02 44.70 0.32
C LEU A 387 55.37 43.49 -0.35
N GLU A 388 56.15 42.44 -0.63
CA GLU A 388 55.56 41.16 -1.03
C GLU A 388 54.55 40.75 0.06
N PRO A 389 53.27 40.55 -0.29
CA PRO A 389 52.27 40.13 0.67
C PRO A 389 52.57 38.72 1.18
N ASP A 390 52.44 38.50 2.48
CA ASP A 390 52.56 37.16 3.05
C ASP A 390 51.46 36.27 2.50
N ALA A 391 51.85 35.14 1.90
CA ALA A 391 50.95 34.18 1.27
C ALA A 391 50.36 33.18 2.28
N ASP A 392 50.57 33.38 3.59
CA ASP A 392 50.08 32.50 4.67
C ASP A 392 50.53 31.03 4.50
N GLY A 393 51.66 30.80 3.82
CA GLY A 393 52.18 29.47 3.49
C GLY A 393 51.51 28.77 2.30
N PHE A 394 50.60 29.44 1.59
CA PHE A 394 49.99 28.92 0.37
C PHE A 394 50.89 29.13 -0.87
N PRO A 395 50.79 28.27 -1.90
CA PRO A 395 51.46 28.50 -3.18
C PRO A 395 51.03 29.85 -3.78
N SER A 396 52.01 30.73 -4.03
CA SER A 396 51.78 32.06 -4.62
C SER A 396 52.47 32.23 -5.96
N TYR A 397 51.91 33.10 -6.80
CA TYR A 397 52.52 33.54 -8.05
C TYR A 397 52.22 35.03 -8.31
N VAL A 398 53.11 35.70 -9.04
CA VAL A 398 52.90 37.09 -9.49
C VAL A 398 52.62 37.07 -10.98
N ASP A 399 51.53 37.71 -11.39
CA ASP A 399 51.18 37.78 -12.81
C ASP A 399 52.01 38.84 -13.57
N PRO A 400 51.98 38.87 -14.91
CA PRO A 400 52.70 39.87 -15.69
C PRO A 400 52.26 41.33 -15.46
N THR A 401 51.12 41.54 -14.80
CA THR A 401 50.60 42.86 -14.44
C THR A 401 51.00 43.30 -13.03
N GLY A 402 51.73 42.45 -12.29
CA GLY A 402 52.23 42.74 -10.95
C GLY A 402 51.24 42.45 -9.83
N VAL A 403 50.16 41.71 -10.10
CA VAL A 403 49.19 41.29 -9.06
C VAL A 403 49.67 39.99 -8.43
N TYR A 404 49.64 39.92 -7.11
CA TYR A 404 49.97 38.73 -6.34
C TYR A 404 48.74 37.83 -6.22
N TRP A 405 48.94 36.54 -6.47
CA TRP A 405 47.90 35.51 -6.41
C TRP A 405 48.33 34.40 -5.47
N ARG A 406 47.37 33.79 -4.77
CA ARG A 406 47.59 32.57 -3.97
C ARG A 406 46.53 31.52 -4.26
N GLN A 407 46.90 30.25 -4.18
CA GLN A 407 46.00 29.12 -4.40
C GLN A 407 45.79 28.32 -3.11
N HIS A 408 44.52 28.07 -2.77
CA HIS A 408 44.12 27.24 -1.65
C HIS A 408 44.18 25.75 -2.01
N PRO A 409 44.28 24.84 -1.01
CA PRO A 409 44.31 23.39 -1.24
C PRO A 409 43.06 22.83 -1.95
N ASP A 410 41.93 23.53 -1.87
CA ASP A 410 40.66 23.19 -2.52
C ASP A 410 40.58 23.68 -3.97
N GLY A 411 41.63 24.38 -4.46
CA GLY A 411 41.72 24.92 -5.81
C GLY A 411 41.17 26.35 -5.95
N ALA A 412 40.62 26.95 -4.89
CA ALA A 412 40.22 28.35 -4.90
C ALA A 412 41.44 29.27 -5.02
N VAL A 413 41.26 30.44 -5.63
CA VAL A 413 42.33 31.40 -5.88
C VAL A 413 41.94 32.76 -5.31
N ASP A 414 42.86 33.41 -4.60
CA ASP A 414 42.71 34.79 -4.14
C ASP A 414 43.74 35.68 -4.85
N TRP A 415 43.40 36.95 -5.08
CA TRP A 415 44.32 38.00 -5.52
C TRP A 415 44.53 39.02 -4.40
N PHE A 416 45.73 39.60 -4.33
CA PHE A 416 46.06 40.59 -3.31
C PHE A 416 45.67 42.00 -3.77
N ASP A 417 44.75 42.63 -3.06
CA ASP A 417 44.39 44.02 -3.29
C ASP A 417 45.35 44.95 -2.55
N GLN A 418 46.23 45.61 -3.31
CA GLN A 418 47.20 46.57 -2.76
C GLN A 418 46.55 47.80 -2.11
N VAL A 419 45.29 48.13 -2.43
CA VAL A 419 44.59 49.29 -1.87
C VAL A 419 44.06 48.98 -0.47
N SER A 420 43.42 47.81 -0.30
CA SER A 420 42.90 47.38 1.00
C SER A 420 43.92 46.61 1.85
N GLY A 421 45.01 46.13 1.25
CA GLY A 421 46.04 45.34 1.92
C GLY A 421 45.55 43.94 2.32
N GLN A 422 44.58 43.39 1.59
CA GLN A 422 43.92 42.12 1.92
C GLN A 422 43.86 41.18 0.72
N TRP A 423 43.82 39.87 1.01
CA TRP A 423 43.57 38.82 0.02
C TRP A 423 42.07 38.75 -0.28
N VAL A 424 41.71 38.87 -1.55
CA VAL A 424 40.33 38.88 -2.03
C VAL A 424 40.08 37.64 -2.89
N PRO A 425 39.03 36.85 -2.61
CA PRO A 425 38.72 35.67 -3.41
C PRO A 425 38.38 36.05 -4.85
N TYR A 426 38.95 35.30 -5.79
CA TYR A 426 38.64 35.42 -7.20
C TYR A 426 37.32 34.70 -7.49
N SER A 427 36.31 35.47 -7.90
CA SER A 427 35.09 34.94 -8.49
C SER A 427 35.05 35.29 -9.96
N GLU A 428 34.97 34.29 -10.84
CA GLU A 428 34.59 34.51 -12.23
C GLU A 428 33.15 35.07 -12.26
N VAL A 429 32.96 36.22 -12.91
CA VAL A 429 31.63 36.74 -13.25
C VAL A 429 31.25 36.28 -14.65
#